data_AF-A0A4Q6AE47-F1
#
_entry.id   AF-A0A4Q6AE47-F1
#
_cell.length_a   1.000
_cell.length_b   1.000
_cell.length_c   1.000
_cell.angle_alpha   90.00
_cell.angle_beta   90.00
_cell.angle_gamma   90.00
#
_symmetry.space_group_name_H-M   'P 1'
#
loop_
_entity.id
_entity.type
_entity.pdbx_description
1 polymer ?
#
loop_
_entity_poly.entity_id
_entity_poly.type
_entity_poly.pdbx_seq_one_letter_code
_entity_poly.pdbx_strand_id
1 'polypeptide(L)'
;MSIYNLPLAGLEIGFATSLIVSLLLVLTTRWHGRYSLDATRGVQKFHITPTPRIGGAAIMTGLWLALGVLPQAQRDLLLPVLIASLPAFVFGLAEDLTRTVSVRTRLLATIGSGVVCWFLTGVTLQHTGLPLLDGMLGWLPFSVLFTA
;
A
#
# COMPACT_ATOMS: atom_id res chain seq x y z
N MET A 1 7.43 24.87 3.49
CA MET A 1 8.32 24.07 4.34
C MET A 1 9.72 24.17 3.74
N SER A 2 10.70 24.73 4.44
CA SER A 2 12.08 24.80 3.95
C SER A 2 12.68 23.38 3.90
N ILE A 3 13.56 23.08 2.94
CA ILE A 3 14.19 21.75 2.77
C ILE A 3 14.86 21.25 4.08
N TYR A 4 15.30 22.18 4.93
CA TYR A 4 15.92 21.90 6.23
C TYR A 4 14.98 21.33 7.31
N ASN A 5 13.66 21.38 7.11
CA ASN A 5 12.65 20.86 8.06
C ASN A 5 12.00 19.56 7.57
N LEU A 6 12.59 18.89 6.58
CA LEU A 6 12.14 17.56 6.19
C LEU A 6 12.41 16.58 7.34
N PRO A 7 11.46 15.69 7.68
CA PRO A 7 11.66 14.70 8.74
C PRO A 7 12.59 13.57 8.24
N LEU A 8 13.87 13.90 8.04
CA LEU A 8 14.90 13.03 7.48
C LEU A 8 14.99 11.71 8.25
N ALA A 9 14.85 11.74 9.57
CA ALA A 9 14.83 10.54 10.42
C ALA A 9 13.75 9.53 10.00
N GLY A 10 12.54 9.99 9.63
CA GLY A 10 11.47 9.11 9.15
C GLY A 10 11.81 8.47 7.81
N LEU A 11 12.43 9.23 6.89
CA LEU A 11 12.88 8.72 5.60
C LEU A 11 14.03 7.70 5.76
N GLU A 12 15.03 8.02 6.58
CA GLU A 12 16.17 7.15 6.88
C GLU A 12 15.72 5.84 7.52
N ILE A 13 14.83 5.91 8.51
CA ILE A 13 14.28 4.72 9.18
C ILE A 13 13.45 3.92 8.21
N GLY A 14 12.53 4.54 7.47
CA GLY A 14 11.70 3.84 6.48
C GLY A 14 12.53 3.15 5.39
N PHE A 15 13.56 3.83 4.88
CA PHE A 15 14.51 3.27 3.90
C PHE A 15 15.31 2.11 4.48
N ALA A 16 16.00 2.32 5.61
CA ALA A 16 16.86 1.32 6.22
C ALA A 16 16.07 0.05 6.59
N THR A 17 14.89 0.22 7.19
CA THR A 17 14.03 -0.91 7.57
C THR A 17 13.51 -1.67 6.35
N SER A 18 13.01 -0.98 5.33
CA SER A 18 12.56 -1.62 4.10
C SER A 18 13.70 -2.36 3.39
N LEU A 19 14.90 -1.78 3.36
CA LEU A 19 16.10 -2.41 2.81
C LEU A 19 16.47 -3.67 3.59
N ILE A 20 16.58 -3.56 4.92
CA ILE A 20 16.94 -4.69 5.79
C ILE A 20 15.92 -5.81 5.67
N VAL A 21 14.62 -5.51 5.76
CA VAL A 21 13.56 -6.52 5.64
C VAL A 21 13.57 -7.14 4.25
N SER A 22 13.77 -6.37 3.19
CA SER A 22 13.89 -6.91 1.82
C SER A 22 15.08 -7.88 1.70
N LEU A 23 16.25 -7.52 2.25
CA LEU A 23 17.41 -8.40 2.28
C LEU A 23 17.12 -9.67 3.09
N LEU A 24 16.48 -9.55 4.25
CA LEU A 24 16.08 -10.70 5.07
C LEU A 24 15.10 -11.61 4.31
N LEU A 25 14.11 -11.07 3.61
CA LEU A 25 13.18 -11.86 2.79
C LEU A 25 13.89 -12.64 1.68
N VAL A 26 14.94 -12.06 1.07
CA VAL A 26 15.73 -12.78 0.06
C VAL A 26 16.60 -13.86 0.74
N LEU A 27 17.33 -13.51 1.79
CA LEU A 27 18.27 -14.42 2.49
C LEU A 27 17.55 -15.56 3.23
N THR A 28 16.31 -15.34 3.68
CA THR A 28 15.51 -16.33 4.41
C THR A 28 14.56 -17.12 3.52
N THR A 29 14.68 -16.99 2.19
CA THR A 29 13.87 -17.73 1.20
C THR A 29 13.78 -19.23 1.47
N ARG A 30 14.82 -19.85 2.03
CA ARG A 30 14.81 -21.28 2.41
C ARG A 30 13.69 -21.66 3.41
N TRP A 31 13.19 -20.72 4.20
CA TRP A 31 12.19 -20.97 5.25
C TRP A 31 10.75 -20.73 4.77
N HIS A 32 10.53 -19.66 4.00
CA HIS A 32 9.19 -19.24 3.57
C HIS A 32 8.95 -19.44 2.06
N GLY A 33 9.97 -19.84 1.30
CA GLY A 33 9.92 -19.93 -0.16
C GLY A 33 8.84 -20.85 -0.70
N ARG A 34 8.42 -21.87 0.07
CA ARG A 34 7.27 -22.73 -0.27
C ARG A 34 5.99 -21.93 -0.55
N TYR A 35 5.81 -20.81 0.15
CA TYR A 35 4.62 -19.97 0.04
C TYR A 35 4.89 -18.71 -0.78
N SER A 36 6.06 -18.10 -0.62
CA SER A 36 6.31 -16.77 -1.18
C SER A 36 6.89 -16.74 -2.58
N LEU A 37 7.51 -17.84 -3.07
CA LEU A 37 8.20 -17.80 -4.37
C LEU A 37 7.21 -17.67 -5.51
N ASP A 38 7.51 -16.85 -6.53
CA ASP A 38 6.75 -16.86 -7.77
C ASP A 38 7.33 -17.87 -8.78
N ALA A 39 6.45 -18.62 -9.43
CA ALA A 39 6.84 -19.60 -10.44
C ALA A 39 7.42 -18.91 -11.69
N THR A 40 8.41 -19.51 -12.34
CA THR A 40 9.12 -18.93 -13.50
C THR A 40 8.39 -19.08 -14.83
N ARG A 41 7.29 -19.84 -14.88
CA ARG A 41 6.49 -20.06 -16.11
C ARG A 41 5.22 -19.22 -16.08
N GLY A 42 5.00 -18.44 -17.14
CA GLY A 42 3.79 -17.63 -17.37
C GLY A 42 3.96 -16.72 -18.58
N VAL A 43 2.85 -16.24 -19.15
CA VAL A 43 2.80 -15.45 -20.40
C VAL A 43 3.66 -14.17 -20.34
N GLN A 44 3.93 -13.65 -19.14
CA GLN A 44 4.71 -12.43 -18.90
C GLN A 44 5.81 -12.62 -17.83
N LYS A 45 6.33 -13.85 -17.66
CA LYS A 45 7.37 -14.13 -16.67
C LYS A 45 8.72 -14.37 -17.36
N PHE A 46 9.65 -13.44 -17.17
CA PHE A 46 10.98 -13.48 -17.78
C PHE A 46 12.09 -13.83 -16.78
N HIS A 47 11.75 -14.04 -15.50
CA HIS A 47 12.71 -14.45 -14.48
C HIS A 47 13.03 -15.93 -14.58
N ILE A 48 14.33 -16.25 -14.62
CA ILE A 48 14.84 -17.62 -14.64
C ILE A 48 14.97 -18.22 -13.23
N THR A 49 15.02 -17.38 -12.21
CA THR A 49 15.19 -17.77 -10.81
C THR A 49 13.90 -17.49 -10.04
N PRO A 50 13.35 -18.45 -9.28
CA PRO A 50 12.21 -18.19 -8.40
C PRO A 50 12.56 -17.08 -7.38
N THR A 51 11.72 -16.06 -7.28
CA THR A 51 11.91 -14.90 -6.38
C THR A 51 10.74 -14.73 -5.41
N PRO A 52 10.97 -14.33 -4.14
CA PRO A 52 9.89 -14.07 -3.20
C PRO A 52 9.01 -12.89 -3.64
N ARG A 53 7.70 -13.10 -3.72
CA ARG A 53 6.69 -12.12 -4.11
C ARG A 53 6.00 -11.47 -2.90
N ILE A 54 6.72 -11.23 -1.82
CA ILE A 54 6.18 -10.64 -0.57
C ILE A 54 6.87 -9.33 -0.19
N GLY A 55 7.45 -8.62 -1.18
CA GLY A 55 8.18 -7.38 -0.98
C GLY A 55 7.34 -6.25 -0.38
N GLY A 56 6.01 -6.27 -0.58
CA GLY A 56 5.09 -5.33 0.06
C GLY A 56 5.19 -5.36 1.59
N ALA A 57 5.52 -6.51 2.19
CA ALA A 57 5.71 -6.62 3.64
C ALA A 57 6.88 -5.74 4.13
N ALA A 58 7.97 -5.67 3.38
CA ALA A 58 9.11 -4.81 3.72
C ALA A 58 8.72 -3.32 3.72
N ILE A 59 8.00 -2.89 2.68
CA ILE A 59 7.51 -1.51 2.57
C ILE A 59 6.55 -1.18 3.71
N MET A 60 5.58 -2.07 3.98
CA MET A 60 4.62 -1.86 5.06
C MET A 60 5.30 -1.76 6.42
N THR A 61 6.26 -2.65 6.72
CA THR A 61 7.04 -2.56 7.97
C THR A 61 7.82 -1.26 8.08
N GLY A 62 8.42 -0.78 6.99
CA GLY A 62 9.18 0.45 7.01
C GLY A 62 8.32 1.69 7.22
N LEU A 63 7.11 1.71 6.62
CA LEU A 63 6.15 2.79 6.84
C LEU A 63 5.67 2.85 8.30
N TRP A 64 5.37 1.70 8.92
CA TRP A 64 4.98 1.64 10.33
C TRP A 64 6.09 2.10 11.27
N LEU A 65 7.35 1.71 11.01
CA LEU A 65 8.48 2.14 11.83
C LEU A 65 8.82 3.63 11.62
N ALA A 66 8.74 4.13 10.39
CA ALA A 66 8.89 5.55 10.09
C ALA A 66 7.83 6.40 10.81
N LEU A 67 6.58 5.93 10.87
CA LEU A 67 5.49 6.61 11.57
C LEU A 67 5.84 6.91 13.04
N GLY A 68 6.58 6.02 13.72
CA GLY A 68 6.96 6.18 15.12
C GLY A 68 7.88 7.37 15.40
N VAL A 69 8.60 7.87 14.40
CA VAL A 69 9.57 8.97 14.52
C VAL A 69 9.17 10.25 13.80
N LEU A 70 8.07 10.21 13.03
CA LEU A 70 7.58 11.38 12.32
C LEU A 70 7.04 12.44 13.31
N PRO A 71 7.19 13.74 12.99
CA PRO A 71 6.52 14.79 13.74
C PRO A 71 4.99 14.67 13.61
N GLN A 72 4.26 15.25 14.58
CA GLN A 72 2.81 15.10 14.70
C GLN A 72 2.06 15.39 13.38
N ALA A 73 2.36 16.50 12.72
CA ALA A 73 1.67 16.91 11.50
C ALA A 73 1.76 15.85 10.38
N GLN A 74 2.91 15.19 10.22
CA GLN A 74 3.08 14.12 9.24
C GLN A 74 2.45 12.80 9.70
N ARG A 75 2.46 12.52 11.01
CA ARG A 75 1.77 11.34 11.56
C ARG A 75 0.27 11.42 11.35
N ASP A 76 -0.33 12.59 11.54
CA ASP A 76 -1.76 12.84 11.36
C ASP A 76 -2.19 12.60 9.89
N LEU A 77 -1.26 12.76 8.94
CA LEU A 77 -1.50 12.44 7.53
C LEU A 77 -1.26 10.95 7.22
N LEU A 78 -0.16 10.38 7.71
CA LEU A 78 0.24 9.02 7.33
C LEU A 78 -0.55 7.92 8.05
N LEU A 79 -0.90 8.11 9.32
CA LEU A 79 -1.60 7.08 10.13
C LEU A 79 -2.96 6.69 9.52
N PRO A 80 -3.86 7.63 9.16
CA PRO A 80 -5.13 7.27 8.52
C PRO A 80 -4.93 6.50 7.22
N VAL A 81 -3.95 6.91 6.40
CA VAL A 81 -3.63 6.26 5.12
C VAL A 81 -3.11 4.84 5.35
N LEU A 82 -2.25 4.63 6.35
CA LEU A 82 -1.75 3.29 6.68
C LEU A 82 -2.88 2.36 7.14
N ILE A 83 -3.74 2.83 8.03
CA ILE A 83 -4.91 2.06 8.48
C ILE A 83 -5.82 1.75 7.30
N ALA A 84 -6.13 2.74 6.46
CA ALA A 84 -6.96 2.58 5.28
C ALA A 84 -6.36 1.61 4.25
N SER A 85 -5.03 1.51 4.16
CA SER A 85 -4.35 0.60 3.25
C SER A 85 -4.38 -0.88 3.68
N LEU A 86 -4.74 -1.17 4.94
CA LEU A 86 -4.68 -2.53 5.49
C LEU A 86 -5.53 -3.56 4.72
N PRO A 87 -6.79 -3.28 4.31
CA PRO A 87 -7.55 -4.23 3.49
C PRO A 87 -6.82 -4.60 2.20
N ALA A 88 -6.41 -3.61 1.40
CA ALA A 88 -5.65 -3.86 0.17
C ALA A 88 -4.35 -4.63 0.42
N PHE A 89 -3.60 -4.25 1.47
CA PHE A 89 -2.35 -4.91 1.84
C PHE A 89 -2.56 -6.36 2.25
N VAL A 90 -3.54 -6.64 3.13
CA VAL A 90 -3.82 -7.98 3.63
C VAL A 90 -4.28 -8.91 2.50
N PHE A 91 -5.19 -8.46 1.63
CA PHE A 91 -5.64 -9.29 0.50
C PHE A 91 -4.58 -9.44 -0.59
N GLY A 92 -3.72 -8.44 -0.78
CA GLY A 92 -2.54 -8.55 -1.64
C GLY A 92 -1.56 -9.60 -1.12
N LEU A 93 -1.16 -9.49 0.14
CA LEU A 93 -0.23 -10.42 0.78
C LEU A 93 -0.82 -11.85 0.87
N ALA A 94 -2.11 -11.96 1.16
CA ALA A 94 -2.80 -13.24 1.16
C ALA A 94 -2.78 -13.88 -0.23
N GLU A 95 -2.97 -13.11 -1.30
CA GLU A 95 -2.80 -13.63 -2.65
C GLU A 95 -1.37 -14.12 -2.87
N ASP A 96 -0.37 -13.31 -2.53
CA ASP A 96 1.02 -13.65 -2.84
C ASP A 96 1.46 -14.94 -2.12
N LEU A 97 0.88 -15.22 -0.93
CA LEU A 97 1.15 -16.42 -0.13
C LEU A 97 0.32 -17.64 -0.52
N THR A 98 -0.95 -17.46 -0.91
CA THR A 98 -1.90 -18.57 -1.12
C THR A 98 -2.19 -18.85 -2.59
N ARG A 99 -2.08 -17.83 -3.44
CA ARG A 99 -2.46 -17.82 -4.86
C ARG A 99 -3.92 -18.20 -5.12
N THR A 100 -4.79 -18.09 -4.11
CA THR A 100 -6.22 -18.44 -4.21
C THR A 100 -7.14 -17.23 -4.16
N VAL A 101 -6.62 -16.05 -3.81
CA VAL A 101 -7.43 -14.83 -3.71
C VAL A 101 -7.81 -14.33 -5.12
N SER A 102 -9.11 -14.26 -5.40
CA SER A 102 -9.61 -13.86 -6.70
C SER A 102 -9.28 -12.39 -7.04
N VAL A 103 -9.21 -12.08 -8.33
CA VAL A 103 -9.06 -10.70 -8.83
C VAL A 103 -10.17 -9.80 -8.28
N ARG A 104 -11.43 -10.28 -8.29
CA ARG A 104 -12.59 -9.51 -7.79
C ARG A 104 -12.45 -9.17 -6.31
N THR A 105 -12.02 -10.14 -5.50
CA THR A 105 -11.81 -9.93 -4.05
C THR A 105 -10.74 -8.86 -3.80
N ARG A 106 -9.62 -8.91 -4.52
CA ARG A 106 -8.56 -7.89 -4.39
C ARG A 106 -9.04 -6.52 -4.85
N LEU A 107 -9.77 -6.43 -5.96
CA LEU A 107 -10.33 -5.17 -6.44
C LEU A 107 -11.29 -4.55 -5.41
N LEU A 108 -12.18 -5.35 -4.83
CA LEU A 108 -13.09 -4.89 -3.77
C LEU A 108 -12.34 -4.49 -2.50
N ALA A 109 -11.26 -5.17 -2.15
CA ALA A 109 -10.41 -4.78 -1.01
C ALA A 109 -9.71 -3.43 -1.26
N THR A 110 -9.24 -3.17 -2.49
CA THR A 110 -8.64 -1.89 -2.87
C THR A 110 -9.65 -0.75 -2.86
N ILE A 111 -10.83 -0.94 -3.45
CA ILE A 111 -11.93 0.05 -3.39
C ILE A 111 -12.34 0.27 -1.93
N GLY A 112 -12.46 -0.80 -1.14
CA GLY A 112 -12.76 -0.73 0.29
C GLY A 112 -11.71 0.09 1.06
N SER A 113 -10.42 -0.06 0.74
CA SER A 113 -9.35 0.78 1.29
C SER A 113 -9.54 2.26 0.97
N GLY A 114 -9.97 2.60 -0.26
CA GLY A 114 -10.31 3.98 -0.64
C GLY A 114 -11.48 4.54 0.16
N VAL A 115 -12.54 3.76 0.34
CA VAL A 115 -13.70 4.13 1.16
C VAL A 115 -13.31 4.34 2.63
N VAL A 116 -12.47 3.46 3.19
CA VAL A 116 -11.95 3.63 4.56
C VAL A 116 -11.08 4.89 4.65
N CYS A 117 -10.26 5.19 3.63
CA CYS A 117 -9.45 6.40 3.60
C CYS A 117 -10.32 7.66 3.65
N TRP A 118 -11.38 7.70 2.82
CA TRP A 118 -12.38 8.77 2.89
C TRP A 118 -13.02 8.85 4.27
N PHE A 119 -13.46 7.72 4.84
CA PHE A 119 -14.11 7.70 6.14
C PHE A 119 -13.22 8.26 7.26
N LEU A 120 -11.91 7.99 7.20
CA LEU A 120 -10.95 8.45 8.21
C LEU A 120 -10.49 9.90 8.01
N THR A 121 -10.43 10.39 6.77
CA THR A 121 -9.84 11.70 6.43
C THR A 121 -10.85 12.76 6.03
N GLY A 122 -12.06 12.36 5.65
CA GLY A 122 -13.07 13.22 5.03
C GLY A 122 -12.74 13.68 3.60
N VAL A 123 -11.59 13.25 3.05
CA VAL A 123 -11.11 13.72 1.75
C VAL A 123 -11.83 12.97 0.62
N THR A 124 -12.41 13.73 -0.31
CA THR A 124 -12.97 13.24 -1.56
C THR A 124 -12.59 14.15 -2.71
N LEU A 125 -12.58 13.62 -3.93
CA LEU A 125 -12.44 14.43 -5.13
C LEU A 125 -13.74 15.20 -5.38
N GLN A 126 -13.61 16.52 -5.45
CA GLN A 126 -14.75 17.43 -5.63
C GLN A 126 -14.72 18.16 -6.97
N HIS A 127 -13.56 18.30 -7.60
CA HIS A 127 -13.39 19.05 -8.84
C HIS A 127 -12.40 18.33 -9.76
N THR A 128 -12.81 18.15 -11.01
CA THR A 128 -12.07 17.52 -12.12
C THR A 128 -11.81 18.50 -13.26
N GLY A 129 -12.46 19.67 -13.25
CA GLY A 129 -12.40 20.65 -14.34
C GLY A 129 -13.38 20.35 -15.48
N LEU A 130 -14.24 19.34 -15.32
CA LEU A 130 -15.28 18.96 -16.27
C LEU A 130 -16.65 19.23 -15.62
N PRO A 131 -17.42 20.23 -16.09
CA PRO A 131 -18.65 20.68 -15.42
C PRO A 131 -19.67 19.58 -15.15
N LEU A 132 -19.81 18.62 -16.07
CA LEU A 132 -20.72 17.48 -15.90
C LEU A 132 -20.30 16.58 -14.73
N LEU A 133 -19.01 16.24 -14.65
CA LEU A 133 -18.47 15.39 -13.59
C LEU A 133 -18.50 16.11 -12.26
N ASP A 134 -18.15 17.39 -12.23
CA ASP A 134 -18.17 18.21 -11.02
C ASP A 134 -19.60 18.31 -10.44
N GLY A 135 -20.61 18.38 -11.31
CA GLY A 135 -22.02 18.29 -10.90
C GLY A 135 -22.38 16.94 -10.26
N MET A 136 -21.85 15.83 -10.79
CA MET A 136 -22.07 14.49 -10.21
C MET A 136 -21.31 14.30 -8.88
N LEU A 137 -20.10 14.87 -8.76
CA LEU A 137 -19.29 14.84 -7.55
C LEU A 137 -19.93 15.60 -6.37
N GLY A 138 -20.92 16.47 -6.64
CA GLY A 138 -21.76 17.05 -5.57
C GLY A 138 -22.59 16.01 -4.79
N TRP A 139 -22.83 14.81 -5.36
CA TRP A 139 -23.48 13.72 -4.65
C TRP A 139 -22.46 12.84 -3.94
N LEU A 140 -22.47 12.88 -2.60
CA LEU A 140 -21.46 12.23 -1.74
C LEU A 140 -21.20 10.76 -2.09
N PRO A 141 -22.20 9.87 -2.25
CA PRO A 141 -21.95 8.47 -2.62
C PRO A 141 -21.16 8.30 -3.92
N PHE A 142 -21.44 9.14 -4.92
CA PHE A 142 -20.70 9.11 -6.17
C PHE A 142 -19.28 9.66 -6.01
N SER A 143 -19.12 10.76 -5.27
CA SER A 143 -17.79 11.33 -5.00
C SER A 143 -16.88 10.38 -4.23
N VAL A 144 -17.41 9.66 -3.23
CA VAL A 144 -16.67 8.63 -2.49
C VAL A 144 -16.28 7.48 -3.40
N LEU A 145 -17.22 6.95 -4.20
CA LEU A 145 -16.94 5.83 -5.10
C LEU A 145 -15.99 6.22 -6.25
N PHE A 146 -16.03 7.47 -6.71
CA PHE A 146 -15.12 7.99 -7.73
C PHE A 146 -13.71 8.21 -7.18
N THR A 147 -13.60 8.54 -5.88
CA THR A 147 -12.31 8.72 -5.20
C THR A 147 -11.64 7.40 -4.84
N ALA A 148 -12.42 6.36 -4.54
CA ALA A 148 -11.98 5.05 -4.08
C ALA A 148 -11.57 4.09 -5.20
#